data_AF-F7X244-F1
#
_entry.id   AF-F7X244-F1
#
_cell.length_a   1.000
_cell.length_b   1.000
_cell.length_c   1.000
_cell.angle_alpha   90.00
_cell.angle_beta   90.00
_cell.angle_gamma   90.00
#
_symmetry.space_group_name_H-M   'P 1'
#
loop_
_entity.id
_entity.type
_entity.pdbx_description
1 polymer ?
#
loop_
_entity_poly.entity_id
_entity_poly.type
_entity_poly.pdbx_seq_one_letter_code
_entity_poly.pdbx_strand_id
1 'polypeptide(L)'
;MSRPCMVVDWRVHPVGAARRPVGLSPSAAMIERRAITTVPLWLEWRRSFLCASEVAAAVGVDEYRSPLSLYAEKLGLTSVTETPIMRRGRHFESAAVSYLAEEHHDWRIARPHVFVMDTERRLACTPDVLAEVPGKDGICNVQIKTISAPKFEEWHGVPPAGYTLQVATENMLLDAAHGYLAVLAVSTYEASLHLFEVPRHEAAEKKIASVAQDFWQNVEAGRLPKPDYRLDVDVIAEMHPQAKKGETIDLSGDNRLAEILPYRRHLKERQKAVADELSALDAEIRDKIGDVEEAEFPGWRITYRNQTRKSYTVPEWSGRKLNISERGRE
;
A
#
# COMPACT_ATOMS: atom_id res chain seq x y z
N MET A 1 19.20 29.34 -20.59
CA MET A 1 18.49 29.14 -21.87
C MET A 1 18.08 27.68 -21.95
N SER A 2 16.86 27.37 -21.53
CA SER A 2 16.35 26.00 -21.44
C SER A 2 16.04 25.47 -22.84
N ARG A 3 16.69 24.37 -23.25
CA ARG A 3 16.34 23.66 -24.49
C ARG A 3 15.01 22.91 -24.26
N PRO A 4 14.09 22.90 -25.24
CA PRO A 4 12.85 22.15 -25.11
C PRO A 4 13.15 20.64 -25.06
N CYS A 5 12.58 19.96 -24.07
CA CYS A 5 12.63 18.51 -23.93
C CYS A 5 11.98 17.87 -25.18
N MET A 6 12.71 17.02 -25.91
CA MET A 6 12.15 16.29 -27.04
C MET A 6 11.19 15.22 -26.50
N VAL A 7 9.90 15.48 -26.61
CA VAL A 7 8.85 14.51 -26.27
C VAL A 7 8.81 13.45 -27.37
N VAL A 8 9.25 12.22 -27.05
CA VAL A 8 9.03 11.04 -27.90
C VAL A 8 7.63 10.50 -27.59
N ASP A 9 6.79 10.35 -28.62
CA ASP A 9 5.43 9.79 -28.46
C ASP A 9 5.47 8.26 -28.42
N TRP A 10 5.40 7.71 -27.22
CA TRP A 10 5.39 6.26 -26.97
C TRP A 10 3.99 5.62 -27.09
N ARG A 11 2.96 6.36 -27.50
CA ARG A 11 1.58 5.84 -27.59
C ARG A 11 1.35 4.93 -28.81
N VAL A 12 2.25 4.93 -29.79
CA VAL A 12 1.99 4.38 -31.13
C VAL A 12 3.10 3.51 -31.72
N HIS A 13 4.22 3.30 -31.02
CA HIS A 13 5.32 2.49 -31.55
C HIS A 13 5.39 1.11 -30.87
N PRO A 14 5.26 -0.01 -31.61
CA PRO A 14 5.75 -1.28 -31.12
C PRO A 14 7.26 -1.13 -30.91
N VAL A 15 7.72 -1.37 -29.68
CA VAL A 15 9.15 -1.35 -29.35
C VAL A 15 9.85 -2.30 -30.33
N GLY A 16 10.75 -1.75 -31.14
CA GLY A 16 11.44 -2.48 -32.19
C GLY A 16 12.14 -3.72 -31.62
N ALA A 17 11.99 -4.83 -32.34
CA ALA A 17 12.61 -6.10 -32.01
C ALA A 17 14.14 -5.94 -31.88
N ALA A 18 14.63 -5.88 -30.64
CA ALA A 18 16.04 -6.12 -30.35
C ALA A 18 16.37 -7.57 -30.76
N ARG A 19 17.47 -7.74 -31.50
CA ARG A 19 17.92 -9.05 -31.99
C ARG A 19 18.17 -9.97 -30.80
N ARG A 20 17.35 -11.03 -30.69
CA ARG A 20 17.47 -12.10 -29.68
C ARG A 20 18.74 -12.93 -29.93
N PRO A 21 19.51 -13.30 -28.88
CA PRO A 21 20.36 -14.48 -28.95
C PRO A 21 19.46 -15.71 -29.14
N VAL A 22 19.85 -16.59 -30.06
CA VAL A 22 19.09 -17.78 -30.44
C VAL A 22 18.97 -18.73 -29.25
N GLY A 23 17.73 -19.11 -28.93
CA GLY A 23 17.42 -20.27 -28.10
C GLY A 23 16.60 -19.98 -26.85
N LEU A 24 15.38 -19.46 -26.99
CA LEU A 24 14.28 -19.61 -26.03
C LEU A 24 12.99 -19.24 -26.77
N SER A 25 12.05 -20.18 -26.88
CA SER A 25 10.70 -19.95 -27.43
C SER A 25 9.80 -19.43 -26.31
N PRO A 26 9.29 -18.18 -26.34
CA PRO A 26 8.29 -17.75 -25.37
C PRO A 26 6.89 -18.02 -25.92
N SER A 27 6.03 -18.60 -25.09
CA SER A 27 4.60 -18.31 -25.20
C SER A 27 4.47 -16.79 -25.10
N ALA A 28 4.14 -16.13 -26.21
CA ALA A 28 4.07 -14.67 -26.24
C ALA A 28 2.79 -14.25 -25.50
N ALA A 29 2.92 -13.90 -24.22
CA ALA A 29 1.85 -13.24 -23.48
C ALA A 29 1.33 -12.06 -24.31
N MET A 30 0.01 -11.93 -24.42
CA MET A 30 -0.61 -10.80 -25.15
C MET A 30 -0.51 -9.54 -24.31
N ILE A 31 0.59 -8.80 -24.49
CA ILE A 31 0.78 -7.48 -23.86
C ILE A 31 0.00 -6.43 -24.65
N GLU A 32 -1.08 -5.94 -24.06
CA GLU A 32 -1.87 -4.80 -24.54
C GLU A 32 -1.44 -3.49 -23.86
N ARG A 33 -1.58 -2.38 -24.59
CA ARG A 33 -1.35 -1.02 -24.06
C ARG A 33 -2.56 -0.16 -24.37
N ARG A 34 -3.10 0.54 -23.36
CA ARG A 34 -4.22 1.46 -23.52
C ARG A 34 -3.87 2.84 -22.96
N ALA A 35 -4.17 3.90 -23.69
CA ALA A 35 -3.98 5.26 -23.20
C ALA A 35 -4.94 5.56 -22.05
N ILE A 36 -4.43 6.15 -20.98
CA ILE A 36 -5.24 6.58 -19.83
C ILE A 36 -5.81 7.97 -20.15
N THR A 37 -7.12 8.05 -20.32
CA THR A 37 -7.82 9.31 -20.62
C THR A 37 -8.42 9.95 -19.38
N THR A 38 -8.84 9.16 -18.40
CA THR A 38 -9.42 9.64 -17.13
C THR A 38 -9.03 8.74 -15.96
N VAL A 39 -8.99 9.30 -14.74
CA VAL A 39 -8.70 8.55 -13.51
C VAL A 39 -9.77 7.46 -13.23
N PRO A 40 -11.08 7.72 -13.37
CA PRO A 40 -12.09 6.67 -13.14
C PRO A 40 -11.95 5.48 -14.08
N LEU A 41 -11.69 5.70 -15.37
CA LEU A 41 -11.47 4.62 -16.35
C LEU A 41 -10.23 3.78 -15.99
N TRP A 42 -9.16 4.43 -15.58
CA TRP A 42 -7.96 3.74 -15.10
C TRP A 42 -8.24 2.89 -13.85
N LEU A 43 -8.99 3.43 -12.88
CA LEU A 43 -9.39 2.68 -11.68
C LEU A 43 -10.29 1.49 -12.03
N GLU A 44 -11.19 1.62 -13.00
CA GLU A 44 -12.02 0.53 -13.49
C GLU A 44 -11.18 -0.61 -14.06
N TRP A 45 -10.22 -0.31 -14.94
CA TRP A 45 -9.32 -1.33 -15.48
C TRP A 45 -8.52 -2.01 -14.36
N ARG A 46 -7.95 -1.25 -13.43
CA ARG A 46 -7.19 -1.79 -12.31
C ARG A 46 -7.97 -2.81 -11.47
N ARG A 47 -9.30 -2.76 -11.40
CA ARG A 47 -10.09 -3.76 -10.66
C ARG A 47 -9.99 -5.15 -11.28
N SER A 48 -9.79 -5.25 -12.58
CA SER A 48 -9.80 -6.53 -13.31
C SER A 48 -8.43 -7.21 -13.41
N PHE A 49 -7.36 -6.50 -13.01
CA PHE A 49 -5.96 -6.94 -13.11
C PHE A 49 -5.24 -6.84 -11.77
N LEU A 50 -4.31 -7.74 -11.51
CA LEU A 50 -3.33 -7.57 -10.43
C LEU A 50 -2.30 -6.55 -10.92
N CYS A 51 -2.24 -5.38 -10.32
CA CYS A 51 -1.32 -4.34 -10.75
C CYS A 51 0.08 -4.54 -10.13
N ALA A 52 1.13 -4.03 -10.78
CA ALA A 52 2.52 -4.14 -10.30
C ALA A 52 2.69 -3.69 -8.84
N SER A 53 2.03 -2.59 -8.46
CA SER A 53 2.03 -2.06 -7.09
C SER A 53 1.31 -2.95 -6.06
N GLU A 54 0.61 -3.98 -6.50
CA GLU A 54 -0.22 -4.88 -5.67
C GLU A 54 0.41 -6.28 -5.55
N VAL A 55 1.45 -6.57 -6.35
CA VAL A 55 2.15 -7.88 -6.33
C VAL A 55 2.73 -8.17 -4.95
N ALA A 56 3.28 -7.15 -4.27
CA ALA A 56 3.81 -7.28 -2.91
C ALA A 56 2.74 -7.75 -1.91
N ALA A 57 1.53 -7.20 -2.00
CA ALA A 57 0.41 -7.61 -1.15
C ALA A 57 -0.08 -9.02 -1.50
N ALA A 58 -0.11 -9.38 -2.79
CA ALA A 58 -0.48 -10.72 -3.22
C ALA A 58 0.47 -11.81 -2.66
N VAL A 59 1.76 -11.50 -2.49
CA VAL A 59 2.74 -12.43 -1.88
C VAL A 59 2.92 -12.24 -0.37
N GLY A 60 2.23 -11.29 0.25
CA GLY A 60 2.24 -11.07 1.70
C GLY A 60 3.49 -10.37 2.25
N VAL A 61 4.15 -9.52 1.46
CA VAL A 61 5.35 -8.74 1.88
C VAL A 61 5.14 -7.23 1.85
N ASP A 62 3.90 -6.79 1.64
CA ASP A 62 3.54 -5.37 1.66
C ASP A 62 3.33 -4.89 3.11
N GLU A 63 3.89 -3.72 3.44
CA GLU A 63 3.85 -3.13 4.80
C GLU A 63 2.45 -2.63 5.19
N TYR A 64 1.62 -2.30 4.20
CA TYR A 64 0.34 -1.62 4.42
C TYR A 64 -0.86 -2.47 4.03
N ARG A 65 -0.66 -3.50 3.21
CA ARG A 65 -1.75 -4.25 2.58
C ARG A 65 -1.53 -5.75 2.72
N SER A 66 -2.45 -6.45 3.37
CA SER A 66 -2.44 -7.91 3.43
C SER A 66 -2.93 -8.56 2.12
N PRO A 67 -2.67 -9.87 1.92
CA PRO A 67 -3.30 -10.62 0.83
C PRO A 67 -4.84 -10.61 0.91
N LEU A 68 -5.41 -10.65 2.12
CA LEU A 68 -6.87 -10.66 2.31
C LEU A 68 -7.49 -9.31 1.94
N SER A 69 -6.85 -8.20 2.32
CA SER A 69 -7.35 -6.88 1.97
C SER A 69 -7.32 -6.65 0.47
N LEU A 70 -6.25 -7.08 -0.22
CA LEU A 70 -6.20 -7.08 -1.69
C LEU A 70 -7.31 -7.94 -2.31
N TYR A 71 -7.52 -9.16 -1.80
CA TYR A 71 -8.61 -10.04 -2.26
C TYR A 71 -9.98 -9.36 -2.13
N ALA A 72 -10.25 -8.77 -0.96
CA ALA A 72 -11.51 -8.09 -0.68
C ALA A 72 -11.70 -6.84 -1.57
N GLU A 73 -10.64 -6.06 -1.79
CA GLU A 73 -10.65 -4.93 -2.73
C GLU A 73 -10.98 -5.37 -4.16
N LYS A 74 -10.38 -6.47 -4.65
CA LYS A 74 -10.63 -6.98 -6.02
C LYS A 74 -12.05 -7.49 -6.23
N LEU A 75 -12.69 -7.99 -5.18
CA LEU A 75 -14.09 -8.39 -5.21
C LEU A 75 -15.07 -7.23 -4.94
N GLY A 76 -14.58 -6.02 -4.67
CA GLY A 76 -15.42 -4.88 -4.31
C GLY A 76 -16.13 -5.05 -2.96
N LEU A 77 -15.57 -5.88 -2.06
CA LEU A 77 -16.10 -6.11 -0.71
C LEU A 77 -15.68 -5.00 0.27
N THR A 78 -14.65 -4.24 -0.07
CA THR A 78 -14.16 -3.09 0.71
C THR A 78 -14.24 -1.81 -0.13
N SER A 79 -14.35 -0.67 0.55
CA SER A 79 -14.37 0.62 -0.12
C SER A 79 -12.95 1.20 -0.25
N VAL A 80 -12.50 1.44 -1.48
CA VAL A 80 -11.22 2.14 -1.70
C VAL A 80 -11.46 3.64 -1.60
N THR A 81 -11.07 4.22 -0.47
CA THR A 81 -11.15 5.68 -0.25
C THR A 81 -9.79 6.31 -0.53
N GLU A 82 -9.76 7.38 -1.33
CA GLU A 82 -8.55 8.14 -1.55
C GLU A 82 -8.07 8.79 -0.24
N THR A 83 -6.83 8.46 0.16
CA THR A 83 -6.22 9.08 1.35
C THR A 83 -5.45 10.34 0.99
N PRO A 84 -5.22 11.26 1.94
CA PRO A 84 -4.36 12.42 1.73
C PRO A 84 -2.94 12.05 1.23
N ILE A 85 -2.42 10.89 1.64
CA ILE A 85 -1.12 10.36 1.21
C ILE A 85 -1.15 9.97 -0.27
N MET A 86 -2.20 9.26 -0.71
CA MET A 86 -2.38 8.90 -2.12
C MET A 86 -2.52 10.15 -3.00
N ARG A 87 -3.31 11.13 -2.54
CA ARG A 87 -3.45 12.42 -3.24
C ARG A 87 -2.11 13.16 -3.33
N ARG A 88 -1.35 13.22 -2.23
CA ARG A 88 -0.01 13.82 -2.19
C ARG A 88 0.91 13.17 -3.23
N GLY A 89 0.97 11.84 -3.27
CA GLY A 89 1.80 11.10 -4.23
C GLY A 89 1.58 11.54 -5.68
N ARG A 90 0.32 11.64 -6.12
CA ARG A 90 0.00 12.07 -7.50
C ARG A 90 0.47 13.49 -7.83
N HIS A 91 0.39 14.42 -6.88
CA HIS A 91 0.84 15.79 -7.12
C HIS A 91 2.37 15.89 -7.12
N PHE A 92 3.04 15.13 -6.26
CA PHE A 92 4.49 15.15 -6.13
C PHE A 92 5.22 14.31 -7.20
N GLU A 93 4.52 13.42 -7.90
CA GLU A 93 5.09 12.71 -9.05
C GLU A 93 5.68 13.68 -10.08
N SER A 94 4.95 14.74 -10.44
CA SER A 94 5.46 15.77 -11.36
C SER A 94 6.70 16.50 -10.83
N ALA A 95 6.81 16.68 -9.50
CA ALA A 95 8.01 17.29 -8.90
C ALA A 95 9.21 16.34 -9.02
N ALA A 96 9.03 15.05 -8.71
CA ALA A 96 10.10 14.06 -8.84
C ALA A 96 10.58 13.91 -10.30
N VAL A 97 9.68 13.99 -11.29
CA VAL A 97 10.04 14.01 -12.71
C VAL A 97 10.92 15.23 -13.04
N SER A 98 10.62 16.40 -12.48
CA SER A 98 11.44 17.60 -12.68
C SER A 98 12.84 17.46 -12.08
N TYR A 99 12.96 16.90 -10.87
CA TYR A 99 14.27 16.60 -10.26
C TYR A 99 15.06 15.61 -11.13
N LEU A 100 14.40 14.55 -11.62
CA LEU A 100 15.04 13.58 -12.51
C LEU A 100 15.57 14.25 -13.78
N ALA A 101 14.79 15.13 -14.40
CA ALA A 101 15.20 15.85 -15.60
C ALA A 101 16.33 16.88 -15.35
N GLU A 102 16.38 17.46 -14.16
CA GLU A 102 17.43 18.41 -13.76
C GLU A 102 18.76 17.70 -13.48
N GLU A 103 18.73 16.66 -12.64
CA GLU A 103 19.92 15.90 -12.23
C GLU A 103 20.46 15.03 -13.37
N HIS A 104 19.57 14.49 -14.22
CA HIS A 104 19.90 13.62 -15.36
C HIS A 104 19.48 14.26 -16.69
N HIS A 105 19.96 15.47 -16.93
CA HIS A 105 19.67 16.29 -18.12
C HIS A 105 20.09 15.66 -19.46
N ASP A 106 20.92 14.62 -19.45
CA ASP A 106 21.35 13.84 -20.60
C ASP A 106 20.40 12.67 -20.92
N TRP A 107 19.46 12.35 -20.02
CA TRP A 107 18.43 11.34 -20.25
C TRP A 107 17.29 11.93 -21.09
N ARG A 108 16.72 11.10 -21.97
CA ARG A 108 15.48 11.45 -22.66
C ARG A 108 14.32 10.75 -21.96
N ILE A 109 13.54 11.51 -21.22
CA ILE A 109 12.45 10.97 -20.40
C ILE A 109 11.07 11.32 -20.98
N ALA A 110 10.10 10.43 -20.81
CA ALA A 110 8.71 10.65 -21.19
C ALA A 110 7.76 10.01 -20.18
N ARG A 111 6.62 10.68 -19.92
CA ARG A 111 5.51 10.12 -19.15
C ARG A 111 4.52 9.48 -20.12
N PRO A 112 4.43 8.14 -20.17
CA PRO A 112 3.69 7.48 -21.25
C PRO A 112 2.17 7.61 -21.08
N HIS A 113 1.67 7.74 -19.84
CA HIS A 113 0.24 7.77 -19.51
C HIS A 113 -0.53 6.58 -20.14
N VAL A 114 0.03 5.38 -20.00
CA VAL A 114 -0.53 4.14 -20.54
C VAL A 114 -0.78 3.12 -19.43
N PHE A 115 -1.83 2.33 -19.60
CA PHE A 115 -2.09 1.11 -18.84
C PHE A 115 -1.60 -0.08 -19.67
N VAL A 116 -0.62 -0.82 -19.16
CA VAL A 116 -0.01 -1.98 -19.83
C VAL A 116 -0.52 -3.24 -19.17
N MET A 117 -1.00 -4.22 -19.95
CA MET A 117 -1.66 -5.41 -19.44
C MET A 117 -1.15 -6.67 -20.13
N ASP A 118 -0.80 -7.66 -19.33
CA ASP A 118 -0.81 -9.07 -19.72
C ASP A 118 -2.24 -9.59 -19.53
N THR A 119 -2.99 -9.71 -20.62
CA THR A 119 -4.40 -10.13 -20.58
C THR A 119 -4.58 -11.60 -20.26
N GLU A 120 -3.58 -12.43 -20.55
CA GLU A 120 -3.60 -13.86 -20.25
C GLU A 120 -3.43 -14.10 -18.75
N ARG A 121 -2.45 -13.45 -18.12
CA ARG A 121 -2.17 -13.60 -16.69
C ARG A 121 -3.00 -12.67 -15.81
N ARG A 122 -3.74 -11.76 -16.42
CA ARG A 122 -4.48 -10.68 -15.75
C ARG A 122 -3.55 -9.87 -14.80
N LEU A 123 -2.37 -9.56 -15.30
CA LEU A 123 -1.36 -8.74 -14.62
C LEU A 123 -1.19 -7.41 -15.37
N ALA A 124 -1.01 -6.30 -14.66
CA ALA A 124 -0.93 -4.99 -15.31
C ALA A 124 0.02 -4.02 -14.60
N CYS A 125 0.39 -2.94 -15.27
CA CYS A 125 1.10 -1.83 -14.65
C CYS A 125 0.71 -0.48 -15.26
N THR A 126 1.15 0.58 -14.60
CA THR A 126 1.06 1.95 -15.08
C THR A 126 2.41 2.60 -14.81
N PRO A 127 3.33 2.60 -15.79
CA PRO A 127 4.64 3.20 -15.59
C PRO A 127 4.55 4.72 -15.46
N ASP A 128 5.35 5.26 -14.54
CA ASP A 128 5.42 6.71 -14.31
C ASP A 128 6.24 7.40 -15.41
N VAL A 129 7.46 6.89 -15.65
CA VAL A 129 8.41 7.44 -16.62
C VAL A 129 9.10 6.32 -17.39
N LEU A 130 9.26 6.53 -18.70
CA LEU A 130 10.18 5.78 -19.56
C LEU A 130 11.35 6.67 -19.94
N ALA A 131 12.56 6.12 -20.00
CA ALA A 131 13.76 6.88 -20.32
C ALA A 131 14.67 6.16 -21.33
N GLU A 132 15.32 6.93 -22.20
CA GLU A 132 16.57 6.52 -22.87
C GLU A 132 17.73 7.05 -22.04
N VAL A 133 18.59 6.15 -21.56
CA VAL A 133 19.72 6.45 -20.68
C VAL A 133 21.02 6.34 -21.47
N PRO A 134 21.87 7.40 -21.55
CA PRO A 134 23.14 7.34 -22.26
C PRO A 134 24.02 6.17 -21.78
N GLY A 135 24.55 5.40 -22.73
CA GLY A 135 25.41 4.24 -22.43
C GLY A 135 24.68 2.98 -21.98
N LYS A 136 23.34 2.98 -21.92
CA LYS A 136 22.53 1.77 -21.70
C LYS A 136 21.61 1.50 -22.89
N ASP A 137 21.58 0.26 -23.35
CA ASP A 137 20.70 -0.14 -24.45
C ASP A 137 19.27 -0.40 -23.98
N GLY A 138 18.31 -0.12 -24.85
CA GLY A 138 16.89 -0.36 -24.61
C GLY A 138 16.20 0.69 -23.75
N ILE A 139 14.89 0.51 -23.53
CA ILE A 139 14.08 1.40 -22.72
C ILE A 139 14.37 1.14 -21.24
N CYS A 140 14.52 2.22 -20.47
CA CYS A 140 14.55 2.20 -19.01
C CYS A 140 13.16 2.51 -18.44
N ASN A 141 12.67 1.68 -17.52
CA ASN A 141 11.53 2.04 -16.68
C ASN A 141 12.00 2.87 -15.47
N VAL A 142 11.27 3.90 -15.08
CA VAL A 142 11.56 4.67 -13.87
C VAL A 142 10.27 4.81 -13.07
N GLN A 143 10.17 4.06 -11.97
CA GLN A 143 9.05 4.12 -11.02
C GLN A 143 9.35 5.15 -9.95
N ILE A 144 8.46 6.10 -9.76
CA ILE A 144 8.64 7.19 -8.80
C ILE A 144 7.96 6.84 -7.47
N LYS A 145 8.60 7.21 -6.36
CA LYS A 145 7.99 7.27 -5.03
C LYS A 145 8.36 8.58 -4.36
N THR A 146 7.42 9.16 -3.62
CA THR A 146 7.68 10.33 -2.76
C THR A 146 7.39 9.98 -1.31
N ILE A 147 8.43 10.03 -0.49
CA ILE A 147 8.37 9.65 0.92
C ILE A 147 8.98 10.75 1.80
N SER A 148 8.68 10.72 3.09
CA SER A 148 9.33 11.62 4.03
C SER A 148 10.79 11.21 4.26
N ALA A 149 11.68 12.17 4.46
CA ALA A 149 13.10 11.90 4.73
C ALA A 149 13.32 10.93 5.92
N PRO A 150 12.63 11.06 7.08
CA PRO A 150 12.78 10.09 8.16
C PRO A 150 12.40 8.65 7.76
N LYS A 151 11.34 8.49 6.96
CA LYS A 151 10.93 7.15 6.48
C LYS A 151 11.94 6.58 5.50
N PHE A 152 12.58 7.43 4.69
CA PHE A 152 13.68 7.01 3.82
C PHE A 152 14.90 6.57 4.62
N GLU A 153 15.24 7.29 5.69
CA GLU A 153 16.39 6.96 6.55
C GLU A 153 16.23 5.58 7.24
N GLU A 154 15.01 5.19 7.62
CA GLU A 154 14.68 3.86 8.15
C GLU A 154 15.07 2.71 7.20
N TRP A 155 15.23 2.98 5.90
CA TRP A 155 15.57 1.94 4.92
C TRP A 155 17.04 1.54 5.00
N HIS A 156 17.89 2.34 5.63
CA HIS A 156 19.33 2.10 5.74
C HIS A 156 19.98 1.77 4.37
N GLY A 157 19.53 2.45 3.31
CA GLY A 157 20.03 2.27 1.95
C GLY A 157 19.43 1.09 1.17
N VAL A 158 18.50 0.33 1.76
CA VAL A 158 17.84 -0.81 1.10
C VAL A 158 16.34 -0.54 0.94
N PRO A 159 15.84 -0.28 -0.27
CA PRO A 159 14.42 -0.03 -0.48
C PRO A 159 13.55 -1.22 -0.06
N PRO A 160 12.31 -0.98 0.42
CA PRO A 160 11.35 -2.04 0.71
C PRO A 160 11.16 -2.98 -0.48
N ALA A 161 11.12 -4.29 -0.21
CA ALA A 161 10.97 -5.32 -1.23
C ALA A 161 9.72 -5.13 -2.10
N GLY A 162 8.66 -4.55 -1.56
CA GLY A 162 7.45 -4.25 -2.33
C GLY A 162 7.69 -3.26 -3.48
N TYR A 163 8.58 -2.27 -3.29
CA TYR A 163 8.92 -1.32 -4.36
C TYR A 163 9.79 -1.95 -5.43
N THR A 164 10.75 -2.80 -5.06
CA THR A 164 11.58 -3.51 -6.04
C THR A 164 10.77 -4.54 -6.83
N LEU A 165 9.81 -5.24 -6.19
CA LEU A 165 8.85 -6.11 -6.87
C LEU A 165 7.96 -5.36 -7.86
N GLN A 166 7.52 -4.14 -7.50
CA GLN A 166 6.75 -3.31 -8.42
C GLN A 166 7.57 -2.98 -9.69
N VAL A 167 8.81 -2.48 -9.52
CA VAL A 167 9.69 -2.15 -10.65
C VAL A 167 10.00 -3.40 -11.49
N ALA A 168 10.28 -4.53 -10.86
CA ALA A 168 10.55 -5.79 -11.57
C ALA A 168 9.32 -6.24 -12.39
N THR A 169 8.11 -6.08 -11.84
CA THR A 169 6.86 -6.40 -12.55
C THR A 169 6.66 -5.48 -13.76
N GLU A 170 6.93 -4.18 -13.61
CA GLU A 170 6.85 -3.22 -14.70
C GLU A 170 7.89 -3.50 -15.78
N ASN A 171 9.14 -3.79 -15.41
CA ASN A 171 10.21 -4.14 -16.36
C ASN A 171 9.80 -5.33 -17.22
N MET A 172 9.22 -6.37 -16.60
CA MET A 172 8.71 -7.55 -17.29
C MET A 172 7.59 -7.19 -18.29
N LEU A 173 6.59 -6.40 -17.87
CA LEU A 173 5.44 -6.05 -18.72
C LEU A 173 5.80 -5.07 -19.85
N LEU A 174 6.76 -4.19 -19.61
CA LEU A 174 7.25 -3.22 -20.60
C LEU A 174 8.25 -3.81 -21.57
N ASP A 175 8.84 -4.96 -21.22
CA ASP A 175 10.09 -5.46 -21.80
C ASP A 175 11.21 -4.40 -21.73
N ALA A 176 11.25 -3.65 -20.62
CA ALA A 176 12.31 -2.68 -20.36
C ALA A 176 13.62 -3.44 -20.14
N ALA A 177 14.75 -2.91 -20.62
CA ALA A 177 16.05 -3.58 -20.46
C ALA A 177 16.57 -3.48 -19.01
N HIS A 178 16.21 -2.39 -18.33
CA HIS A 178 16.57 -2.08 -16.95
C HIS A 178 15.52 -1.14 -16.35
N GLY A 179 15.53 -0.98 -15.03
CA GLY A 179 14.66 -0.01 -14.39
C GLY A 179 15.25 0.60 -13.13
N TYR A 180 14.73 1.76 -12.76
CA TYR A 180 15.06 2.46 -11.53
C TYR A 180 13.82 2.63 -10.66
N LEU A 181 14.01 2.46 -9.35
CA LEU A 181 13.16 3.09 -8.35
C LEU A 181 13.73 4.48 -8.08
N ALA A 182 13.01 5.53 -8.47
CA ALA A 182 13.33 6.92 -8.22
C ALA A 182 12.58 7.42 -6.98
N VAL A 183 13.30 7.74 -5.92
CA VAL A 183 12.72 8.10 -4.61
C VAL A 183 13.02 9.57 -4.34
N LEU A 184 11.97 10.39 -4.35
CA LEU A 184 12.07 11.77 -3.87
C LEU A 184 11.83 11.77 -2.35
N ALA A 185 12.91 11.86 -1.59
CA ALA A 185 12.87 12.00 -0.13
C ALA A 185 12.69 13.48 0.23
N VAL A 186 11.58 13.80 0.90
CA VAL A 186 11.17 15.18 1.19
C VAL A 186 11.20 15.44 2.70
N SER A 187 11.89 16.50 3.09
CA SER A 187 11.89 17.08 4.44
C SER A 187 11.17 18.44 4.45
N THR A 188 11.20 19.14 5.58
CA THR A 188 10.60 20.48 5.69
C THR A 188 11.28 21.51 4.77
N TYR A 189 12.58 21.37 4.52
CA TYR A 189 13.40 22.38 3.83
C TYR A 189 14.08 21.86 2.57
N GLU A 190 14.13 20.55 2.37
CA GLU A 190 14.93 19.91 1.32
C GLU A 190 14.14 18.79 0.65
N ALA A 191 14.44 18.55 -0.62
CA ALA A 191 14.06 17.34 -1.32
C ALA A 191 15.29 16.80 -2.05
N SER A 192 15.50 15.48 -1.98
CA SER A 192 16.61 14.80 -2.65
C SER A 192 16.09 13.60 -3.43
N LEU A 193 16.54 13.48 -4.68
CA LEU A 193 16.22 12.35 -5.52
C LEU A 193 17.26 11.24 -5.34
N HIS A 194 16.80 10.01 -5.15
CA HIS A 194 17.66 8.83 -5.00
C HIS A 194 17.25 7.78 -6.02
N LEU A 195 18.20 7.26 -6.79
CA LEU A 195 17.95 6.21 -7.78
C LEU A 195 18.49 4.86 -7.28
N PHE A 196 17.61 3.86 -7.26
CA PHE A 196 17.99 2.47 -6.99
C PHE A 196 17.77 1.64 -8.25
N GLU A 197 18.85 1.07 -8.79
CA GLU A 197 18.75 0.18 -9.94
C GLU A 197 18.09 -1.14 -9.56
N VAL A 198 17.10 -1.55 -10.35
CA VAL A 198 16.43 -2.85 -10.22
C VAL A 198 16.72 -3.65 -11.47
N PRO A 199 17.72 -4.55 -11.43
CA PRO A 199 18.08 -5.37 -12.58
C PRO A 199 16.98 -6.38 -12.87
N ARG A 200 16.86 -6.78 -14.14
CA ARG A 200 15.98 -7.90 -14.52
C ARG A 200 16.54 -9.20 -13.99
N HIS A 201 15.63 -10.07 -13.55
CA HIS A 201 15.98 -11.39 -13.10
C HIS A 201 14.92 -12.39 -13.57
N GLU A 202 15.27 -13.23 -14.55
CA GLU A 202 14.31 -14.11 -15.23
C GLU A 202 13.52 -15.01 -14.25
N ALA A 203 14.19 -15.56 -13.23
CA ALA A 203 13.50 -16.39 -12.25
C ALA A 203 12.50 -15.59 -11.38
N ALA A 204 12.79 -14.31 -11.12
CA ALA A 204 11.89 -13.44 -10.36
C ALA A 204 10.67 -13.07 -11.22
N GLU A 205 10.89 -12.76 -12.51
CA GLU A 205 9.81 -12.49 -13.48
C GLU A 205 8.88 -13.71 -13.64
N LYS A 206 9.44 -14.92 -13.77
CA LYS A 206 8.65 -16.16 -13.77
C LYS A 206 7.84 -16.32 -12.48
N LYS A 207 8.41 -15.97 -11.32
CA LYS A 207 7.68 -16.05 -10.05
C LYS A 207 6.56 -15.01 -9.98
N ILE A 208 6.80 -13.77 -10.37
CA ILE A 208 5.79 -12.70 -10.45
C ILE A 208 4.62 -13.11 -11.35
N ALA A 209 4.93 -13.69 -12.52
CA ALA A 209 3.91 -14.22 -13.43
C ALA A 209 3.04 -15.31 -12.77
N SER A 210 3.66 -16.27 -12.06
CA SER A 210 2.91 -17.31 -11.35
C SER A 210 2.04 -16.74 -10.22
N VAL A 211 2.52 -15.71 -9.52
CA VAL A 211 1.75 -15.04 -8.44
C VAL A 211 0.45 -14.45 -8.98
N ALA A 212 0.47 -13.80 -10.14
CA ALA A 212 -0.75 -13.26 -10.73
C ALA A 212 -1.77 -14.35 -11.09
N GLN A 213 -1.29 -15.44 -11.70
CA GLN A 213 -2.13 -16.57 -12.05
C GLN A 213 -2.73 -17.25 -10.81
N ASP A 214 -1.90 -17.55 -9.81
CA ASP A 214 -2.32 -18.16 -8.55
C ASP A 214 -3.34 -17.27 -7.81
N PHE A 215 -3.09 -15.96 -7.78
CA PHE A 215 -4.00 -15.00 -7.19
C PHE A 215 -5.39 -15.08 -7.83
N TRP A 216 -5.48 -14.99 -9.15
CA TRP A 216 -6.76 -15.03 -9.84
C TRP A 216 -7.46 -16.40 -9.77
N GLN A 217 -6.70 -17.50 -9.84
CA GLN A 217 -7.24 -18.84 -9.60
C GLN A 217 -7.84 -18.98 -8.19
N ASN A 218 -7.20 -18.38 -7.19
CA ASN A 218 -7.73 -18.36 -5.82
C ASN A 218 -9.01 -17.52 -5.72
N VAL A 219 -9.04 -16.34 -6.35
CA VAL A 219 -10.23 -15.49 -6.43
C VAL A 219 -11.40 -16.22 -7.10
N GLU A 220 -11.16 -16.83 -8.26
CA GLU A 220 -12.19 -17.55 -9.03
C GLU A 220 -12.69 -18.80 -8.30
N ALA A 221 -11.82 -19.48 -7.56
CA ALA A 221 -12.18 -20.63 -6.72
C ALA A 221 -12.81 -20.24 -5.36
N GLY A 222 -12.95 -18.94 -5.05
CA GLY A 222 -13.46 -18.47 -3.75
C GLY A 222 -12.55 -18.86 -2.57
N ARG A 223 -11.25 -19.06 -2.82
CA ARG A 223 -10.26 -19.40 -1.79
C ARG A 223 -9.72 -18.12 -1.14
N LEU A 224 -10.25 -17.79 0.04
CA LEU A 224 -9.80 -16.64 0.80
C LEU A 224 -8.36 -16.84 1.30
N PRO A 225 -7.49 -15.81 1.19
CA PRO A 225 -6.22 -15.79 1.89
C PRO A 225 -6.44 -15.86 3.41
N LYS A 226 -5.46 -16.46 4.11
CA LYS A 226 -5.48 -16.47 5.57
C LYS A 226 -5.38 -15.02 6.09
N PRO A 227 -6.27 -14.57 6.99
CA PRO A 227 -6.19 -13.23 7.56
C PRO A 227 -4.93 -13.03 8.40
N ASP A 228 -4.33 -11.84 8.29
CA ASP A 228 -3.48 -11.27 9.31
C ASP A 228 -4.35 -10.48 10.28
N TYR A 229 -4.69 -11.07 11.43
CA TYR A 229 -5.60 -10.45 12.41
C TYR A 229 -5.10 -9.14 13.03
N ARG A 230 -3.86 -8.70 12.76
CA ARG A 230 -3.34 -7.39 13.17
C ARG A 230 -3.59 -6.32 12.10
N LEU A 231 -3.50 -6.69 10.82
CA LEU A 231 -3.70 -5.79 9.69
C LEU A 231 -5.15 -5.79 9.18
N ASP A 232 -5.86 -6.90 9.32
CA ASP A 232 -7.16 -7.15 8.69
C ASP A 232 -8.37 -6.85 9.59
N VAL A 233 -8.19 -6.13 10.69
CA VAL A 233 -9.27 -5.86 11.66
C VAL A 233 -10.47 -5.21 10.96
N ASP A 234 -10.22 -4.16 10.19
CA ASP A 234 -11.28 -3.42 9.49
C ASP A 234 -11.79 -4.19 8.26
N VAL A 235 -10.89 -4.88 7.54
CA VAL A 235 -11.21 -5.69 6.36
C VAL A 235 -12.19 -6.82 6.73
N ILE A 236 -11.94 -7.53 7.83
CA ILE A 236 -12.83 -8.59 8.32
C ILE A 236 -14.22 -8.03 8.69
N ALA A 237 -14.27 -6.82 9.27
CA ALA A 237 -15.53 -6.18 9.59
C ALA A 237 -16.31 -5.76 8.33
N GLU A 238 -15.63 -5.19 7.33
CA GLU A 238 -16.21 -4.79 6.05
C GLU A 238 -16.70 -5.97 5.21
N MET A 239 -15.98 -7.10 5.24
CA MET A 239 -16.40 -8.33 4.56
C MET A 239 -17.66 -8.97 5.18
N HIS A 240 -17.99 -8.61 6.42
CA HIS A 240 -19.14 -9.14 7.12
C HIS A 240 -20.00 -8.03 7.74
N PRO A 241 -20.55 -7.09 6.94
CA PRO A 241 -21.12 -5.84 7.44
C PRO A 241 -22.49 -6.02 8.09
N GLN A 242 -23.20 -7.11 7.76
CA GLN A 242 -24.56 -7.39 8.24
C GLN A 242 -24.65 -8.75 8.92
N ALA A 243 -25.41 -8.83 10.00
CA ALA A 243 -25.71 -10.09 10.67
C ALA A 243 -26.89 -10.78 9.99
N LYS A 244 -26.83 -12.11 9.87
CA LYS A 244 -27.99 -12.92 9.47
C LYS A 244 -28.86 -13.18 10.70
N LYS A 245 -29.97 -12.46 10.80
CA LYS A 245 -30.84 -12.47 11.99
C LYS A 245 -31.34 -13.90 12.27
N GLY A 246 -31.15 -14.35 13.51
CA GLY A 246 -31.62 -15.66 13.97
C GLY A 246 -30.69 -16.82 13.65
N GLU A 247 -29.62 -16.62 12.89
CA GLU A 247 -28.61 -17.65 12.66
C GLU A 247 -27.63 -17.73 13.82
N THR A 248 -27.27 -18.96 14.19
CA THR A 248 -26.22 -19.27 15.16
C THR A 248 -25.34 -20.37 14.60
N ILE A 249 -24.07 -20.36 15.00
CA ILE A 249 -23.11 -21.40 14.66
C ILE A 249 -22.54 -21.98 15.95
N ASP A 250 -22.34 -23.29 15.99
CA ASP A 250 -21.62 -23.95 17.07
C ASP A 250 -20.12 -23.93 16.75
N LEU A 251 -19.35 -23.29 17.62
CA LEU A 251 -17.89 -23.17 17.54
C LEU A 251 -17.20 -23.98 18.65
N SER A 252 -17.92 -24.90 19.31
CA SER A 252 -17.40 -25.74 20.39
C SER A 252 -16.18 -26.59 20.00
N GLY A 253 -16.04 -26.92 18.71
CA GLY A 253 -14.90 -27.66 18.16
C GLY A 253 -13.69 -26.80 17.74
N ASP A 254 -13.75 -25.47 17.88
CA ASP A 254 -12.64 -24.59 17.49
C ASP A 254 -11.58 -24.51 18.59
N ASN A 255 -10.47 -25.20 18.38
CA ASN A 255 -9.34 -25.25 19.31
C ASN A 255 -8.72 -23.86 19.57
N ARG A 256 -8.72 -22.97 18.56
CA ARG A 256 -8.12 -21.65 18.72
C ARG A 256 -9.00 -20.75 19.56
N LEU A 257 -10.33 -20.85 19.43
CA LEU A 257 -11.27 -20.09 20.27
C LEU A 257 -11.14 -20.43 21.75
N ALA A 258 -10.88 -21.70 22.08
CA ALA A 258 -10.61 -22.14 23.44
C ALA A 258 -9.38 -21.45 24.07
N GLU A 259 -8.39 -21.07 23.26
CA GLU A 259 -7.20 -20.34 23.70
C GLU A 259 -7.41 -18.82 23.75
N ILE A 260 -7.99 -18.23 22.70
CA ILE A 260 -8.04 -16.76 22.57
C ILE A 260 -9.09 -16.11 23.46
N LEU A 261 -10.20 -16.79 23.77
CA LEU A 261 -11.26 -16.20 24.62
C LEU A 261 -10.77 -15.96 26.07
N PRO A 262 -10.14 -16.94 26.77
CA PRO A 262 -9.55 -16.71 28.08
C PRO A 262 -8.40 -15.68 28.05
N TYR A 263 -7.52 -15.75 27.04
CA TYR A 263 -6.41 -14.81 26.94
C TYR A 263 -6.90 -13.37 26.73
N ARG A 264 -7.89 -13.16 25.86
CA ARG A 264 -8.52 -11.84 25.66
C ARG A 264 -9.14 -11.32 26.96
N ARG A 265 -9.79 -12.17 27.75
CA ARG A 265 -10.32 -11.79 29.06
C ARG A 265 -9.21 -11.31 30.00
N HIS A 266 -8.14 -12.09 30.14
CA HIS A 266 -7.01 -11.72 30.97
C HIS A 266 -6.44 -10.34 30.58
N LEU A 267 -6.33 -10.07 29.27
CA LEU A 267 -5.92 -8.74 28.78
C LEU A 267 -6.93 -7.64 29.11
N LYS A 268 -8.24 -7.93 29.10
CA LYS A 268 -9.28 -6.97 29.49
C LYS A 268 -9.26 -6.66 31.00
N GLU A 269 -9.02 -7.65 31.84
CA GLU A 269 -8.86 -7.48 33.29
C GLU A 269 -7.62 -6.64 33.59
N ARG A 270 -6.49 -6.92 32.92
CA ARG A 270 -5.27 -6.10 33.03
C ARG A 270 -5.48 -4.67 32.55
N GLN A 271 -6.16 -4.48 31.41
CA GLN A 271 -6.48 -3.16 30.90
C GLN A 271 -7.30 -2.37 31.92
N LYS A 272 -8.29 -3.01 32.56
CA LYS A 272 -9.09 -2.38 33.59
C LYS A 272 -8.26 -2.04 34.83
N ALA A 273 -7.47 -2.98 35.35
CA ALA A 273 -6.64 -2.76 36.54
C ALA A 273 -5.66 -1.59 36.36
N VAL A 274 -4.97 -1.53 35.20
CA VAL A 274 -4.07 -0.42 34.88
C VAL A 274 -4.83 0.90 34.73
N ALA A 275 -6.02 0.88 34.13
CA ALA A 275 -6.86 2.08 34.02
C ALA A 275 -7.33 2.58 35.39
N ASP A 276 -7.71 1.68 36.29
CA ASP A 276 -8.13 2.00 37.66
C ASP A 276 -6.94 2.58 38.46
N GLU A 277 -5.74 2.02 38.32
CA GLU A 277 -4.50 2.52 38.94
C GLU A 277 -4.10 3.92 38.42
N LEU A 278 -4.13 4.13 37.10
CA LEU A 278 -3.91 5.45 36.50
C LEU A 278 -4.93 6.47 37.00
N SER A 279 -6.20 6.09 37.10
CA SER A 279 -7.25 6.96 37.62
C SER A 279 -7.01 7.34 39.09
N ALA A 280 -6.49 6.42 39.91
CA ALA A 280 -6.11 6.70 41.29
C ALA A 280 -4.91 7.66 41.38
N LEU A 281 -3.87 7.45 40.57
CA LEU A 281 -2.71 8.36 40.49
C LEU A 281 -3.11 9.75 40.01
N ASP A 282 -3.96 9.84 38.98
CA ASP A 282 -4.52 11.10 38.48
C ASP A 282 -5.31 11.83 39.57
N ALA A 283 -6.10 11.10 40.37
CA ALA A 283 -6.83 11.68 41.49
C ALA A 283 -5.87 12.24 42.56
N GLU A 284 -4.80 11.52 42.90
CA GLU A 284 -3.77 12.01 43.83
C GLU A 284 -3.08 13.28 43.29
N ILE A 285 -2.76 13.32 41.99
CA ILE A 285 -2.16 14.50 41.36
C ILE A 285 -3.12 15.69 41.42
N ARG A 286 -4.41 15.49 41.09
CA ARG A 286 -5.44 16.55 41.17
C ARG A 286 -5.59 17.07 42.60
N ASP A 287 -5.57 16.19 43.59
CA ASP A 287 -5.62 16.55 45.01
C ASP A 287 -4.43 17.45 45.41
N LYS A 288 -3.21 17.13 44.94
CA LYS A 288 -2.02 17.97 45.20
C LYS A 288 -2.06 19.34 44.50
N ILE A 289 -2.72 19.44 43.34
CA ILE A 289 -2.89 20.71 42.63
C ILE A 289 -3.98 21.57 43.30
N GLY A 290 -5.11 20.96 43.64
CA GLY A 290 -6.28 21.69 44.15
C GLY A 290 -6.89 22.61 43.09
N ASP A 291 -7.14 23.86 43.46
CA ASP A 291 -7.88 24.82 42.64
C ASP A 291 -7.02 25.63 41.65
N VAL A 292 -5.69 25.44 41.67
CA VAL A 292 -4.80 26.20 40.77
C VAL A 292 -4.73 25.56 39.38
N GLU A 293 -4.53 26.40 38.38
CA GLU A 293 -4.54 25.97 36.98
C GLU A 293 -3.29 25.18 36.56
N GLU A 294 -2.19 25.30 37.32
CA GLU A 294 -0.87 24.81 36.93
C GLU A 294 0.04 24.57 38.15
N ALA A 295 0.85 23.50 38.07
CA ALA A 295 1.88 23.16 39.05
C ALA A 295 3.19 22.75 38.34
N GLU A 296 4.32 23.05 38.97
CA GLU A 296 5.66 22.64 38.52
C GLU A 296 6.27 21.60 39.48
N PHE A 297 6.91 20.59 38.90
CA PHE A 297 7.71 19.60 39.62
C PHE A 297 8.97 19.29 38.78
N PRO A 298 10.14 18.95 39.35
CA PRO A 298 11.36 18.73 38.57
C PRO A 298 11.16 17.78 37.38
N GLY A 299 11.29 18.31 36.16
CA GLY A 299 11.09 17.56 34.90
C GLY A 299 9.64 17.51 34.39
N TRP A 300 8.68 18.10 35.10
CA TRP A 300 7.24 18.01 34.79
C TRP A 300 6.53 19.36 34.92
N ARG A 301 5.68 19.64 33.94
CA ARG A 301 4.70 20.73 33.99
C ARG A 301 3.30 20.10 34.00
N ILE A 302 2.49 20.41 35.01
CA ILE A 302 1.17 19.80 35.20
C ILE A 302 0.11 20.89 35.09
N THR A 303 -0.89 20.71 34.23
CA THR A 303 -1.98 21.68 34.05
C THR A 303 -3.33 21.03 34.37
N TYR A 304 -4.17 21.74 35.12
CA TYR A 304 -5.52 21.30 35.47
C TYR A 304 -6.48 22.49 35.37
N ARG A 305 -6.88 22.79 34.14
CA ARG A 305 -7.69 23.97 33.80
C ARG A 305 -9.10 23.57 33.44
N ASN A 306 -10.05 24.47 33.68
CA ASN A 306 -11.41 24.32 33.16
C ASN A 306 -11.38 24.28 31.62
N GLN A 307 -12.02 23.26 31.05
CA GLN A 307 -12.22 23.15 29.60
C GLN A 307 -13.71 23.18 29.29
N THR A 308 -14.10 23.99 28.31
CA THR A 308 -15.45 23.96 27.76
C THR A 308 -15.43 23.32 26.38
N ARG A 309 -16.35 22.38 26.15
CA ARG A 309 -16.58 21.76 24.86
C ARG A 309 -17.91 22.28 24.32
N LYS A 310 -17.94 22.70 23.06
CA LYS A 310 -19.20 23.02 22.38
C LYS A 310 -20.06 21.75 22.28
N SER A 311 -21.38 21.92 22.37
CA SER A 311 -22.30 20.82 22.08
C SER A 311 -22.10 20.35 20.63
N TYR A 312 -22.10 19.04 20.43
CA TYR A 312 -22.10 18.43 19.11
C TYR A 312 -23.09 17.27 19.08
N THR A 313 -23.71 17.07 17.93
CA THR A 313 -24.61 15.95 17.67
C THR A 313 -23.80 14.74 17.23
N VAL A 314 -24.01 13.60 17.89
CA VAL A 314 -23.44 12.33 17.44
C VAL A 314 -24.32 11.81 16.30
N PRO A 315 -23.77 11.55 15.10
CA PRO A 315 -24.54 10.96 14.03
C PRO A 315 -25.00 9.54 14.42
N GLU A 316 -26.11 9.11 13.84
CA GLU A 316 -26.56 7.72 13.97
C GLU A 316 -25.48 6.77 13.44
N TRP A 317 -25.16 5.73 14.21
CA TRP A 317 -24.23 4.68 13.80
C TRP A 317 -25.00 3.37 13.60
N SER A 318 -24.76 2.74 12.46
CA SER A 318 -25.28 1.41 12.13
C SER A 318 -24.12 0.50 11.74
N GLY A 319 -24.05 -0.68 12.37
CA GLY A 319 -22.99 -1.65 12.13
C GLY A 319 -23.07 -2.83 13.09
N ARG A 320 -22.13 -3.78 12.95
CA ARG A 320 -22.05 -4.94 13.85
C ARG A 320 -21.12 -4.64 15.03
N LYS A 321 -21.60 -4.89 16.24
CA LYS A 321 -20.82 -4.79 17.47
C LYS A 321 -20.42 -6.17 17.97
N LEU A 322 -19.12 -6.39 18.17
CA LEU A 322 -18.62 -7.60 18.82
C LEU A 322 -18.83 -7.50 20.34
N ASN A 323 -19.72 -8.34 20.88
CA ASN A 323 -19.89 -8.53 22.31
C ASN A 323 -19.50 -9.97 22.67
N ILE A 324 -18.74 -10.14 23.75
CA ILE A 324 -18.28 -11.45 24.23
C ILE A 324 -18.58 -11.52 25.72
N SER A 325 -19.38 -12.51 26.11
CA SER A 325 -19.71 -12.84 27.50
C SER A 325 -19.54 -14.34 27.73
N GLU A 326 -19.32 -14.73 28.98
CA GLU A 326 -19.37 -16.14 29.37
C GLU A 326 -20.82 -16.53 29.62
N ARG A 327 -21.26 -17.68 29.09
CA ARG A 327 -22.55 -18.24 29.48
C ARG A 327 -22.46 -18.76 30.93
N GLY A 328 -23.44 -18.40 31.76
CA GLY A 328 -23.56 -18.91 33.13
C GLY A 328 -22.82 -18.12 34.22
N ARG A 329 -22.28 -16.94 33.91
CA ARG A 329 -21.86 -15.94 34.89
C ARG A 329 -22.63 -14.65 34.61
N GLU A 330 -23.85 -14.58 35.14
CA GLU A 330 -24.57 -13.31 35.32
C GLU A 330 -24.12 -12.61 36.59
#